data_AF-A0A1H0M8H3-F1
#
_entry.id   AF-A0A1H0M8H3-F1
#
_cell.length_a   1.000
_cell.length_b   1.000
_cell.length_c   1.000
_cell.angle_alpha   90.00
_cell.angle_beta   90.00
_cell.angle_gamma   90.00
#
_symmetry.space_group_name_H-M   'P 1'
#
loop_
_entity.id
_entity.type
_entity.pdbx_description
1 polymer ?
#
loop_
_entity_poly.entity_id
_entity_poly.type
_entity_poly.pdbx_seq_one_letter_code
_entity_poly.pdbx_strand_id
1 'polypeptide(L)'
;VVATETIYPHVPQQRWDEALAVLGKLAARHKVELVAIGNGTASRETDKLAAELIAKFPDLKLTKVMVSEAGASVYSASAYASSELPDLDVSIRGAVSIARRLQDPLAELVKIDPKSIGVGQYQHDLSEVKLSRSLDAVVEDCVNGVGVDVNTASAPLLTRVSGIGAGLAENIVAHRDLHGPFRSRKGLKEVPRLGAKAFEQCAGFLRIPAGDDPLDASSVHPEAYPVVRQILSTTGGDLSSLIGNTTALRSLRPEQFVTETFGLPTVTDILAELEKPGRDPRPAFKTATFADGVEKLGDLKPGMTLEGVVTNVAAFGAFVDIGVHQDGLVHVSALSKTFVKDPRDVVKSGDVVKVKVLEVDIPRKRISLTLRLDDELPTPGQPSQPGGRRDNNRGGGRPQQQARTNNNSRRDNNRTDNAAAGSMAEALRRAGFKG
;
A
#
# COMPACT_ATOMS: atom_id res chain seq x y z
N VAL A 1 20.28 10.08 -11.18
CA VAL A 1 19.64 10.09 -12.52
C VAL A 1 20.75 9.98 -13.54
N VAL A 2 20.68 9.06 -14.51
CA VAL A 2 21.78 8.81 -15.47
C VAL A 2 21.57 9.46 -16.83
N ALA A 3 20.31 9.67 -17.22
CA ALA A 3 19.89 10.37 -18.42
C ALA A 3 18.41 10.76 -18.27
N THR A 4 17.98 11.78 -19.02
CA THR A 4 16.59 12.24 -19.12
C THR A 4 16.30 12.58 -20.57
N GLU A 5 15.08 12.33 -21.03
CA GLU A 5 14.66 12.65 -22.39
C GLU A 5 13.15 12.87 -22.43
N THR A 6 12.69 13.74 -23.33
CA THR A 6 11.26 13.99 -23.57
C THR A 6 10.91 13.53 -24.97
N ILE A 7 10.10 12.48 -25.07
CA ILE A 7 9.63 11.90 -26.34
C ILE A 7 8.15 12.27 -26.59
N TYR A 8 7.76 12.30 -27.85
CA TYR A 8 6.39 12.67 -28.28
C TYR A 8 5.73 11.57 -29.14
N PRO A 9 5.57 10.34 -28.62
CA PRO A 9 5.02 9.21 -29.39
C PRO A 9 3.53 9.38 -29.73
N HIS A 10 2.80 10.16 -28.93
CA HIS A 10 1.33 10.23 -28.97
C HIS A 10 0.83 11.47 -29.73
N VAL A 11 -0.48 11.61 -29.86
CA VAL A 11 -1.08 12.83 -30.39
C VAL A 11 -0.68 14.06 -29.56
N PRO A 12 -0.41 15.22 -30.18
CA PRO A 12 -0.57 15.53 -31.61
C PRO A 12 0.64 15.18 -32.51
N GLN A 13 1.82 14.89 -31.99
CA GLN A 13 3.04 14.74 -32.79
C GLN A 13 3.17 13.36 -33.46
N GLN A 14 2.64 12.31 -32.83
CA GLN A 14 2.62 10.92 -33.33
C GLN A 14 4.00 10.37 -33.76
N ARG A 15 5.08 10.72 -33.04
CA ARG A 15 6.46 10.31 -33.36
C ARG A 15 6.81 8.95 -32.73
N TRP A 16 6.07 7.92 -33.11
CA TRP A 16 6.14 6.59 -32.49
C TRP A 16 7.49 5.88 -32.69
N ASP A 17 7.95 5.73 -33.94
CA ASP A 17 9.20 5.03 -34.26
C ASP A 17 10.45 5.77 -33.73
N GLU A 18 10.41 7.10 -33.72
CA GLU A 18 11.47 7.93 -33.13
C GLU A 18 11.58 7.66 -31.63
N ALA A 19 10.44 7.64 -30.92
CA ALA A 19 10.40 7.32 -29.50
C ALA A 19 10.94 5.91 -29.21
N LEU A 20 10.55 4.89 -29.99
CA LEU A 20 11.09 3.53 -29.85
C LEU A 20 12.61 3.48 -30.05
N ALA A 21 13.13 4.21 -31.03
CA ALA A 21 14.58 4.26 -31.29
C ALA A 21 15.34 4.96 -30.15
N VAL A 22 14.81 6.04 -29.60
CA VAL A 22 15.37 6.76 -28.46
C VAL A 22 15.38 5.88 -27.20
N LEU A 23 14.23 5.28 -26.87
CA LEU A 23 14.10 4.40 -25.71
C LEU A 23 15.02 3.17 -25.82
N GLY A 24 15.10 2.54 -26.99
CA GLY A 24 16.00 1.41 -27.23
C GLY A 24 17.47 1.77 -27.03
N LYS A 25 17.90 2.95 -27.50
CA LYS A 25 19.27 3.46 -27.28
C LYS A 25 19.56 3.70 -25.81
N LEU A 26 18.63 4.32 -25.08
CA LEU A 26 18.78 4.57 -23.64
C LEU A 26 18.84 3.26 -22.85
N ALA A 27 17.94 2.33 -23.15
CA ALA A 27 17.88 1.03 -22.51
C ALA A 27 19.18 0.23 -22.72
N ALA A 28 19.69 0.18 -23.95
CA ALA A 28 20.95 -0.49 -24.25
C ALA A 28 22.15 0.19 -23.58
N ARG A 29 22.24 1.52 -23.64
CA ARG A 29 23.37 2.29 -23.08
C ARG A 29 23.48 2.11 -21.56
N HIS A 30 22.35 2.14 -20.86
CA HIS A 30 22.31 2.13 -19.40
C HIS A 30 21.97 0.75 -18.82
N LYS A 31 21.89 -0.30 -19.66
CA LYS A 31 21.55 -1.66 -19.26
C LYS A 31 20.26 -1.70 -18.42
N VAL A 32 19.22 -1.04 -18.93
CA VAL A 32 17.93 -0.98 -18.25
C VAL A 32 17.31 -2.38 -18.24
N GLU A 33 16.75 -2.77 -17.10
CA GLU A 33 16.03 -4.04 -16.93
C GLU A 33 14.52 -3.82 -16.79
N LEU A 34 14.12 -2.69 -16.19
CA LEU A 34 12.74 -2.38 -15.86
C LEU A 34 12.30 -1.06 -16.50
N VAL A 35 11.08 -1.04 -17.04
CA VAL A 35 10.43 0.16 -17.58
C VAL A 35 9.23 0.49 -16.69
N ALA A 36 9.35 1.53 -15.87
CA ALA A 36 8.26 2.05 -15.05
C ALA A 36 7.37 2.98 -15.87
N ILE A 37 6.06 2.75 -15.83
CA ILE A 37 5.06 3.53 -16.57
C ILE A 37 4.05 4.08 -15.58
N GLY A 38 3.90 5.40 -15.50
CA GLY A 38 2.89 6.03 -14.65
C GLY A 38 1.48 5.66 -15.11
N ASN A 39 0.57 5.37 -14.18
CA ASN A 39 -0.82 5.00 -14.47
C ASN A 39 -1.77 6.19 -14.71
N GLY A 40 -1.23 7.32 -15.17
CA GLY A 40 -1.98 8.53 -15.49
C GLY A 40 -2.55 8.59 -16.89
N THR A 41 -2.62 9.83 -17.40
CA THR A 41 -3.10 10.13 -18.74
C THR A 41 -2.17 9.53 -19.80
N ALA A 42 -2.75 8.95 -20.87
CA ALA A 42 -2.03 8.28 -21.96
C ALA A 42 -1.13 7.09 -21.52
N SER A 43 -1.40 6.52 -20.34
CA SER A 43 -0.60 5.43 -19.78
C SER A 43 -0.74 4.12 -20.56
N ARG A 44 -1.90 3.86 -21.19
CA ARG A 44 -2.12 2.66 -22.01
C ARG A 44 -1.36 2.71 -23.32
N GLU A 45 -1.41 3.85 -24.00
CA GLU A 45 -0.66 4.09 -25.22
C GLU A 45 0.85 4.00 -24.93
N THR A 46 1.28 4.44 -23.76
CA THR A 46 2.66 4.30 -23.29
C THR A 46 3.00 2.85 -22.93
N ASP A 47 2.08 2.10 -22.34
CA ASP A 47 2.22 0.67 -22.07
C ASP A 47 2.35 -0.15 -23.37
N LYS A 48 1.57 0.20 -24.39
CA LYS A 48 1.70 -0.36 -25.74
C LYS A 48 3.05 -0.03 -26.37
N LEU A 49 3.50 1.23 -26.27
CA LEU A 49 4.83 1.64 -26.73
C LEU A 49 5.94 0.81 -26.05
N ALA A 50 5.83 0.57 -24.75
CA ALA A 50 6.78 -0.25 -24.01
C ALA A 50 6.71 -1.73 -24.42
N ALA A 51 5.53 -2.27 -24.69
CA ALA A 51 5.37 -3.63 -25.21
C ALA A 51 6.05 -3.79 -26.58
N GLU A 52 5.84 -2.82 -27.48
CA GLU A 52 6.50 -2.81 -28.80
C GLU A 52 8.01 -2.62 -28.68
N LEU A 53 8.49 -1.81 -27.73
CA LEU A 53 9.92 -1.68 -27.41
C LEU A 53 10.53 -3.04 -27.01
N ILE A 54 9.87 -3.77 -26.10
CA ILE A 54 10.31 -5.10 -25.66
C ILE A 54 10.35 -6.08 -26.84
N ALA A 55 9.31 -6.08 -27.67
CA ALA A 55 9.24 -6.95 -28.84
C ALA A 55 10.31 -6.63 -29.90
N LYS A 56 10.64 -5.34 -30.09
CA LYS A 56 11.62 -4.86 -31.07
C LYS A 56 13.07 -5.11 -30.62
N PHE A 57 13.32 -5.17 -29.31
CA PHE A 57 14.65 -5.35 -28.72
C PHE A 57 14.68 -6.49 -27.67
N PRO A 58 14.43 -7.75 -28.08
CA PRO A 58 14.32 -8.88 -27.15
C PRO A 58 15.61 -9.16 -26.36
N ASP A 59 16.77 -8.84 -26.92
CA ASP A 59 18.08 -9.03 -26.27
C ASP A 59 18.26 -8.17 -25.01
N LEU A 60 17.50 -7.08 -24.87
CA LEU A 60 17.56 -6.20 -23.70
C LEU A 60 16.81 -6.77 -22.49
N LYS A 61 15.98 -7.81 -22.67
CA LYS A 61 15.22 -8.48 -21.60
C LYS A 61 14.44 -7.52 -20.69
N LEU A 62 13.90 -6.46 -21.30
CA LEU A 62 13.15 -5.43 -20.60
C LEU A 62 11.84 -5.99 -20.04
N THR A 63 11.49 -5.56 -18.83
CA THR A 63 10.19 -5.84 -18.21
C THR A 63 9.46 -4.53 -17.97
N LYS A 64 8.27 -4.36 -18.56
CA LYS A 64 7.41 -3.19 -18.30
C LYS A 64 6.57 -3.39 -17.05
N VAL A 65 6.41 -2.34 -16.26
CA VAL A 65 5.55 -2.32 -15.08
C VAL A 65 4.79 -1.01 -14.98
N MET A 66 3.49 -1.13 -14.75
CA MET A 66 2.63 0.00 -14.40
C MET A 66 2.78 0.37 -12.93
N VAL A 67 2.98 1.66 -12.66
CA VAL A 67 3.28 2.22 -11.34
C VAL A 67 2.31 3.36 -11.06
N SER A 68 1.85 3.45 -9.82
CA SER A 68 1.03 4.59 -9.40
C SER A 68 1.81 5.91 -9.59
N GLU A 69 1.20 6.91 -10.22
CA GLU A 69 1.73 8.28 -10.27
C GLU A 69 1.17 9.16 -9.14
N ALA A 70 0.36 8.59 -8.24
CA ALA A 70 -0.33 9.35 -7.21
C ALA A 70 0.70 10.07 -6.30
N GLY A 71 0.58 11.39 -6.22
CA GLY A 71 1.51 12.28 -5.52
C GLY A 71 2.78 12.67 -6.29
N ALA A 72 3.07 12.10 -7.47
CA ALA A 72 4.30 12.39 -8.22
C ALA A 72 4.38 13.86 -8.67
N SER A 73 3.25 14.47 -9.04
CA SER A 73 3.16 15.90 -9.34
C SER A 73 3.45 16.76 -8.11
N VAL A 74 2.93 16.38 -6.94
CA VAL A 74 3.18 17.06 -5.66
C VAL A 74 4.65 16.97 -5.27
N TYR A 75 5.25 15.78 -5.42
CA TYR A 75 6.70 15.62 -5.27
C TYR A 75 7.46 16.56 -6.20
N SER A 76 7.16 16.53 -7.51
CA SER A 76 7.93 17.26 -8.52
C SER A 76 8.00 18.78 -8.30
N ALA A 77 6.92 19.35 -7.76
CA ALA A 77 6.78 20.77 -7.44
C ALA A 77 7.24 21.13 -6.02
N SER A 78 7.66 20.14 -5.22
CA SER A 78 8.07 20.36 -3.83
C SER A 78 9.44 21.04 -3.72
N ALA A 79 9.66 21.71 -2.59
CA ALA A 79 10.97 22.25 -2.24
C ALA A 79 12.03 21.15 -2.10
N TYR A 80 11.64 19.97 -1.60
CA TYR A 80 12.53 18.82 -1.47
C TYR A 80 12.99 18.28 -2.83
N ALA A 81 12.08 18.10 -3.79
CA ALA A 81 12.48 17.68 -5.14
C ALA A 81 13.35 18.73 -5.84
N SER A 82 13.12 20.01 -5.55
CA SER A 82 13.94 21.11 -6.07
C SER A 82 15.36 21.10 -5.50
N SER A 83 15.55 20.70 -4.24
CA SER A 83 16.89 20.55 -3.66
C SER A 83 17.55 19.22 -4.06
N GLU A 84 16.78 18.16 -4.23
CA GLU A 84 17.28 16.84 -4.63
C GLU A 84 17.72 16.82 -6.11
N LEU A 85 16.99 17.52 -6.98
CA LEU A 85 17.18 17.52 -8.43
C LEU A 85 17.13 18.95 -9.00
N PRO A 86 18.10 19.82 -8.61
CA PRO A 86 18.05 21.26 -8.91
C PRO A 86 18.09 21.55 -10.41
N ASP A 87 18.85 20.76 -11.18
CA ASP A 87 19.06 20.97 -12.62
C ASP A 87 17.97 20.37 -13.50
N LEU A 88 16.95 19.72 -12.91
CA LEU A 88 15.87 19.08 -13.66
C LEU A 88 14.60 19.93 -13.64
N ASP A 89 13.93 20.01 -14.78
CA ASP A 89 12.61 20.60 -14.91
C ASP A 89 11.56 19.83 -14.09
N VAL A 90 10.52 20.54 -13.65
CA VAL A 90 9.41 19.98 -12.85
C VAL A 90 8.78 18.77 -13.54
N SER A 91 8.57 18.82 -14.86
CA SER A 91 7.96 17.71 -15.61
C SER A 91 8.82 16.42 -15.57
N ILE A 92 10.14 16.57 -15.57
CA ILE A 92 11.10 15.44 -15.56
C ILE A 92 11.22 14.84 -14.16
N ARG A 93 11.14 15.64 -13.10
CA ARG A 93 11.18 15.16 -11.70
C ARG A 93 10.07 14.14 -11.41
N GLY A 94 8.90 14.33 -12.00
CA GLY A 94 7.80 13.36 -11.93
C GLY A 94 8.19 11.99 -12.48
N ALA A 95 8.84 11.95 -13.67
CA ALA A 95 9.32 10.70 -14.27
C ALA A 95 10.41 10.01 -13.42
N VAL A 96 11.30 10.80 -12.81
CA VAL A 96 12.30 10.27 -11.86
C VAL A 96 11.63 9.60 -10.66
N SER A 97 10.56 10.21 -10.13
CA SER A 97 9.81 9.65 -9.01
C SER A 97 9.12 8.34 -9.37
N ILE A 98 8.48 8.27 -10.54
CA ILE A 98 7.83 7.04 -11.04
C ILE A 98 8.85 5.89 -11.14
N ALA A 99 10.04 6.15 -11.70
CA ALA A 99 11.09 5.15 -11.83
C ALA A 99 11.60 4.66 -10.45
N ARG A 100 11.83 5.57 -9.50
CA ARG A 100 12.29 5.23 -8.14
C ARG A 100 11.24 4.48 -7.33
N ARG A 101 9.96 4.81 -7.52
CA ARG A 101 8.84 4.12 -6.85
C ARG A 101 8.75 2.65 -7.26
N LEU A 102 9.14 2.31 -8.49
CA LEU A 102 9.26 0.91 -8.91
C LEU A 102 10.38 0.17 -8.16
N GLN A 103 11.49 0.86 -7.89
CA GLN A 103 12.65 0.27 -7.19
C GLN A 103 12.35 0.04 -5.71
N ASP A 104 11.85 1.07 -5.03
CA ASP A 104 11.38 0.98 -3.66
C ASP A 104 10.21 1.96 -3.43
N PRO A 105 8.97 1.47 -3.41
CA PRO A 105 7.80 2.31 -3.22
C PRO A 105 7.84 3.08 -1.90
N LEU A 106 8.33 2.47 -0.83
CA LEU A 106 8.34 3.07 0.51
C LEU A 106 9.33 4.23 0.55
N ALA A 107 10.56 4.01 0.09
CA ALA A 107 11.62 5.01 0.12
C ALA A 107 11.31 6.25 -0.75
N GLU A 108 10.53 6.09 -1.81
CA GLU A 108 10.08 7.20 -2.65
C GLU A 108 8.82 7.88 -2.10
N LEU A 109 7.85 7.12 -1.59
CA LEU A 109 6.58 7.68 -1.10
C LEU A 109 6.71 8.55 0.14
N VAL A 110 7.66 8.24 1.03
CA VAL A 110 7.93 9.03 2.23
C VAL A 110 8.42 10.45 1.94
N LYS A 111 8.84 10.74 0.70
CA LYS A 111 9.24 12.09 0.26
C LYS A 111 8.06 13.01 -0.01
N ILE A 112 6.84 12.46 -0.02
CA ILE A 112 5.59 13.17 -0.31
C ILE A 112 4.85 13.37 1.01
N ASP A 113 4.16 14.50 1.15
CA ASP A 113 3.20 14.65 2.25
C ASP A 113 2.17 13.51 2.15
N PRO A 114 2.00 12.68 3.20
CA PRO A 114 1.11 11.52 3.15
C PRO A 114 -0.32 11.85 2.71
N LYS A 115 -0.85 13.03 3.08
CA LYS A 115 -2.21 13.45 2.67
C LYS A 115 -2.34 13.72 1.17
N SER A 116 -1.20 13.97 0.50
CA SER A 116 -1.12 14.29 -0.92
C SER A 116 -0.92 13.05 -1.80
N ILE A 117 -0.75 11.87 -1.21
CA ILE A 117 -0.64 10.60 -1.97
C ILE A 117 -1.98 10.22 -2.60
N GLY A 118 -3.11 10.78 -2.16
CA GLY A 118 -4.42 10.50 -2.75
C GLY A 118 -4.99 9.17 -2.26
N VAL A 119 -5.26 9.07 -0.96
CA VAL A 119 -5.64 7.81 -0.28
C VAL A 119 -7.13 7.50 -0.35
N GLY A 120 -7.94 8.40 -0.91
CA GLY A 120 -9.37 8.18 -1.08
C GLY A 120 -10.09 9.30 -1.82
N GLN A 121 -11.24 8.96 -2.41
CA GLN A 121 -12.03 9.86 -3.27
C GLN A 121 -12.48 11.16 -2.56
N TYR A 122 -12.88 11.06 -1.29
CA TYR A 122 -13.41 12.17 -0.50
C TYR A 122 -12.44 12.60 0.61
N GLN A 123 -11.14 12.39 0.43
CA GLN A 123 -10.15 12.73 1.46
C GLN A 123 -10.17 14.21 1.85
N HIS A 124 -10.58 15.08 0.92
CA HIS A 124 -10.68 16.53 1.11
C HIS A 124 -11.89 16.94 1.98
N ASP A 125 -12.88 16.06 2.14
CA ASP A 125 -14.06 16.29 2.98
C ASP A 125 -13.81 15.91 4.45
N LEU A 126 -12.63 15.37 4.74
CA LEU A 126 -12.22 14.97 6.09
C LEU A 126 -11.48 16.10 6.81
N SER A 127 -11.46 16.03 8.14
CA SER A 127 -10.63 16.93 8.95
C SER A 127 -9.15 16.68 8.65
N GLU A 128 -8.48 17.70 8.12
CA GLU A 128 -7.06 17.63 7.72
C GLU A 128 -6.15 17.21 8.87
N VAL A 129 -6.38 17.71 10.09
CA VAL A 129 -5.57 17.37 11.28
C VAL A 129 -5.70 15.89 11.62
N LYS A 130 -6.92 15.35 11.61
CA LYS A 130 -7.15 13.93 11.91
C LYS A 130 -6.58 13.04 10.81
N LEU A 131 -6.74 13.45 9.54
CA LEU A 131 -6.21 12.71 8.40
C LEU A 131 -4.67 12.67 8.44
N SER A 132 -4.00 13.82 8.59
CA SER A 132 -2.54 13.90 8.68
C SER A 132 -2.01 13.02 9.79
N ARG A 133 -2.54 13.16 11.03
CA ARG A 133 -2.10 12.35 12.16
C ARG A 133 -2.25 10.85 11.90
N SER A 134 -3.36 10.43 11.28
CA SER A 134 -3.60 9.02 10.97
C SER A 134 -2.63 8.51 9.90
N LEU A 135 -2.37 9.29 8.86
CA LEU A 135 -1.46 8.91 7.78
C LEU A 135 0.00 8.92 8.23
N ASP A 136 0.39 9.89 9.04
CA ASP A 136 1.73 9.95 9.64
C ASP A 136 2.01 8.72 10.51
N ALA A 137 1.04 8.28 11.31
CA ALA A 137 1.16 7.05 12.09
C ALA A 137 1.32 5.80 11.20
N VAL A 138 0.53 5.68 10.13
CA VAL A 138 0.67 4.56 9.18
C VAL A 138 2.05 4.57 8.51
N VAL A 139 2.55 5.75 8.13
CA VAL A 139 3.88 5.88 7.52
C VAL A 139 4.98 5.50 8.51
N GLU A 140 4.88 5.94 9.76
CA GLU A 140 5.79 5.53 10.83
C GLU A 140 5.77 4.00 11.03
N ASP A 141 4.59 3.39 11.15
CA ASP A 141 4.45 1.94 11.30
C ASP A 141 5.06 1.18 10.11
N CYS A 142 4.82 1.63 8.88
CA CYS A 142 5.38 1.01 7.68
C CYS A 142 6.91 1.12 7.62
N VAL A 143 7.47 2.30 7.92
CA VAL A 143 8.92 2.52 7.86
C VAL A 143 9.64 1.71 8.94
N ASN A 144 9.14 1.72 10.17
CA ASN A 144 9.75 0.98 11.27
C ASN A 144 9.53 -0.54 11.11
N GLY A 145 8.39 -0.96 10.57
CA GLY A 145 8.13 -2.36 10.26
C GLY A 145 9.06 -2.92 9.17
N VAL A 146 9.37 -2.12 8.14
CA VAL A 146 10.32 -2.52 7.09
C VAL A 146 11.77 -2.38 7.55
N GLY A 147 12.08 -1.40 8.40
CA GLY A 147 13.44 -1.01 8.80
C GLY A 147 14.19 -0.26 7.70
N VAL A 148 15.26 0.45 8.08
CA VAL A 148 15.94 1.42 7.22
C VAL A 148 17.45 1.18 7.23
N ASP A 149 18.07 1.05 6.06
CA ASP A 149 19.54 1.08 5.96
C ASP A 149 20.04 2.52 6.15
N VAL A 150 20.72 2.76 7.25
CA VAL A 150 21.18 4.11 7.64
C VAL A 150 22.22 4.67 6.67
N ASN A 151 22.92 3.82 5.93
CA ASN A 151 23.97 4.24 5.00
C ASN A 151 23.45 4.65 3.62
N THR A 152 22.20 4.31 3.29
CA THR A 152 21.61 4.65 1.98
C THR A 152 20.33 5.46 2.09
N ALA A 153 19.69 5.47 3.26
CA ALA A 153 18.47 6.21 3.48
C ALA A 153 18.62 7.72 3.27
N SER A 154 17.55 8.31 2.74
CA SER A 154 17.37 9.75 2.60
C SER A 154 16.89 10.38 3.91
N ALA A 155 17.08 11.69 4.07
CA ALA A 155 16.58 12.41 5.24
C ALA A 155 15.05 12.29 5.44
N PRO A 156 14.19 12.35 4.41
CA PRO A 156 12.76 12.10 4.58
C PRO A 156 12.44 10.70 5.11
N LEU A 157 13.15 9.67 4.66
CA LEU A 157 12.95 8.30 5.17
C LEU A 157 13.39 8.18 6.63
N LEU A 158 14.56 8.71 6.97
CA LEU A 158 15.06 8.72 8.35
C LEU A 158 14.14 9.48 9.31
N THR A 159 13.48 10.56 8.85
CA THR A 159 12.52 11.33 9.67
C THR A 159 11.29 10.52 10.08
N ARG A 160 11.04 9.38 9.43
CA ARG A 160 9.92 8.48 9.77
C ARG A 160 10.34 7.32 10.68
N VAL A 161 11.63 7.24 11.05
CA VAL A 161 12.13 6.25 12.00
C VAL A 161 11.83 6.71 13.42
N SER A 162 11.42 5.78 14.28
CA SER A 162 11.09 6.06 15.68
C SER A 162 12.23 6.79 16.39
N GLY A 163 11.91 7.88 17.08
CA GLY A 163 12.89 8.71 17.78
C GLY A 163 13.75 9.62 16.91
N ILE A 164 13.53 9.67 15.58
CA ILE A 164 14.28 10.54 14.65
C ILE A 164 13.36 11.64 14.10
N GLY A 165 13.63 12.89 14.49
CA GLY A 165 13.02 14.07 13.87
C GLY A 165 13.85 14.61 12.70
N ALA A 166 13.29 15.58 11.95
CA ALA A 166 13.91 16.14 10.75
C ALA A 166 15.36 16.61 10.95
N GLY A 167 15.64 17.38 12.02
CA GLY A 167 16.99 17.86 12.28
C GLY A 167 17.99 16.74 12.64
N LEU A 168 17.53 15.65 13.25
CA LEU A 168 18.40 14.50 13.52
C LEU A 168 18.65 13.68 12.25
N ALA A 169 17.64 13.53 11.39
CA ALA A 169 17.80 12.89 10.09
C ALA A 169 18.85 13.62 9.22
N GLU A 170 18.81 14.95 9.17
CA GLU A 170 19.83 15.76 8.50
C GLU A 170 21.22 15.56 9.10
N ASN A 171 21.34 15.54 10.43
CA ASN A 171 22.61 15.29 11.11
C ASN A 171 23.19 13.90 10.79
N ILE A 172 22.35 12.87 10.71
CA ILE A 172 22.78 11.50 10.36
C ILE A 172 23.34 11.48 8.93
N VAL A 173 22.64 12.08 7.97
CA VAL A 173 23.10 12.17 6.58
C VAL A 173 24.40 12.97 6.50
N ALA A 174 24.46 14.15 7.12
CA ALA A 174 25.65 14.99 7.13
C ALA A 174 26.85 14.29 7.78
N HIS A 175 26.63 13.53 8.86
CA HIS A 175 27.68 12.77 9.52
C HIS A 175 28.24 11.68 8.60
N ARG A 176 27.35 10.94 7.91
CA ARG A 176 27.73 9.90 6.94
C ARG A 176 28.48 10.49 5.75
N ASP A 177 28.05 11.63 5.24
CA ASP A 177 28.68 12.28 4.09
C ASP A 177 30.09 12.82 4.44
N LEU A 178 30.30 13.24 5.69
CA LEU A 178 31.58 13.76 6.16
C LEU A 178 32.57 12.66 6.60
N HIS A 179 32.10 11.64 7.32
CA HIS A 179 32.96 10.62 7.94
C HIS A 179 32.95 9.28 7.22
N GLY A 180 32.11 9.14 6.18
CA GLY A 180 31.88 7.89 5.49
C GLY A 180 30.76 7.05 6.13
N PRO A 181 30.50 5.84 5.59
CA PRO A 181 29.42 4.99 6.04
C PRO A 181 29.63 4.50 7.48
N PHE A 182 28.53 4.40 8.23
CA PHE A 182 28.52 3.80 9.55
C PHE A 182 28.89 2.31 9.44
N ARG A 183 29.85 1.88 10.27
CA ARG A 183 30.31 0.49 10.34
C ARG A 183 29.63 -0.30 11.46
N SER A 184 29.06 0.39 12.45
CA SER A 184 28.26 -0.24 13.50
C SER A 184 27.22 0.71 14.07
N ARG A 185 26.17 0.17 14.69
CA ARG A 185 25.14 0.99 15.37
C ARG A 185 25.74 1.83 16.49
N LYS A 186 26.81 1.36 17.14
CA LYS A 186 27.52 2.13 18.17
C LYS A 186 28.05 3.46 17.62
N GLY A 187 28.49 3.48 16.36
CA GLY A 187 28.96 4.70 15.69
C GLY A 187 27.88 5.76 15.54
N LEU A 188 26.59 5.41 15.57
CA LEU A 188 25.51 6.39 15.53
C LEU A 188 25.55 7.35 16.73
N LYS A 189 26.10 6.92 17.87
CA LYS A 189 26.23 7.77 19.07
C LYS A 189 27.17 8.97 18.87
N GLU A 190 27.97 8.96 17.81
CA GLU A 190 28.85 10.07 17.43
C GLU A 190 28.09 11.17 16.65
N VAL A 191 26.87 10.87 16.19
CA VAL A 191 26.03 11.83 15.47
C VAL A 191 25.61 12.97 16.42
N PRO A 192 25.84 14.24 16.02
CA PRO A 192 25.43 15.39 16.82
C PRO A 192 23.94 15.35 17.18
N ARG A 193 23.64 15.56 18.46
CA ARG A 193 22.28 15.57 19.04
C ARG A 193 21.57 14.22 19.07
N LEU A 194 22.24 13.11 18.73
CA LEU A 194 21.71 11.77 19.00
C LEU A 194 21.95 11.39 20.48
N GLY A 195 20.99 11.73 21.34
CA GLY A 195 21.05 11.37 22.76
C GLY A 195 20.78 9.87 23.01
N ALA A 196 21.10 9.40 24.22
CA ALA A 196 20.91 8.00 24.60
C ALA A 196 19.46 7.50 24.42
N LYS A 197 18.46 8.32 24.76
CA LYS A 197 17.04 7.96 24.57
C LYS A 197 16.67 7.87 23.09
N ALA A 198 17.12 8.82 22.26
CA ALA A 198 16.86 8.78 20.83
C ALA A 198 17.51 7.54 20.19
N PHE A 199 18.76 7.23 20.59
CA PHE A 199 19.44 6.00 20.18
C PHE A 199 18.66 4.73 20.56
N GLU A 200 18.18 4.64 21.81
CA GLU A 200 17.36 3.52 22.27
C GLU A 200 16.06 3.37 21.46
N GLN A 201 15.44 4.48 21.04
CA GLN A 201 14.22 4.41 20.24
C GLN A 201 14.48 4.02 18.78
N CYS A 202 15.60 4.44 18.19
CA CYS A 202 15.84 4.26 16.76
C CYS A 202 16.71 3.06 16.40
N ALA A 203 17.59 2.60 17.30
CA ALA A 203 18.68 1.69 16.93
C ALA A 203 18.19 0.35 16.36
N GLY A 204 17.04 -0.17 16.83
CA GLY A 204 16.47 -1.44 16.34
C GLY A 204 15.94 -1.36 14.90
N PHE A 205 15.58 -0.16 14.45
CA PHE A 205 15.00 0.08 13.13
C PHE A 205 16.05 0.51 12.09
N LEU A 206 17.22 0.99 12.54
CA LEU A 206 18.36 1.33 11.69
C LEU A 206 19.24 0.10 11.46
N ARG A 207 19.48 -0.26 10.21
CA ARG A 207 20.30 -1.40 9.81
C ARG A 207 21.60 -0.97 9.16
N ILE A 208 22.62 -1.81 9.29
CA ILE A 208 23.92 -1.67 8.65
C ILE A 208 24.30 -3.03 8.04
N PRO A 209 23.82 -3.34 6.82
CA PRO A 209 23.99 -4.67 6.21
C PRO A 209 25.45 -5.10 6.03
N ALA A 210 26.35 -4.15 5.76
CA ALA A 210 27.79 -4.38 5.55
C ALA A 210 28.62 -3.86 6.75
N GLY A 211 28.08 -3.98 7.96
CA GLY A 211 28.71 -3.54 9.20
C GLY A 211 29.72 -4.55 9.76
N ASP A 212 30.43 -4.13 10.82
CA ASP A 212 31.41 -4.94 11.52
C ASP A 212 30.75 -6.00 12.42
N ASP A 213 29.55 -5.72 12.95
CA ASP A 213 28.75 -6.66 13.75
C ASP A 213 27.56 -7.18 12.92
N PRO A 214 27.48 -8.50 12.63
CA PRO A 214 26.38 -9.08 11.86
C PRO A 214 24.98 -8.81 12.44
N LEU A 215 24.86 -8.54 13.75
CA LEU A 215 23.57 -8.20 14.36
C LEU A 215 23.05 -6.84 13.92
N ASP A 216 23.91 -5.93 13.46
CA ASP A 216 23.51 -4.61 12.98
C ASP A 216 22.75 -4.70 11.64
N ALA A 217 22.80 -5.83 10.93
CA ALA A 217 21.97 -6.11 9.76
C ALA A 217 20.55 -6.62 10.12
N SER A 218 20.32 -6.94 11.40
CA SER A 218 19.08 -7.52 11.91
C SER A 218 18.20 -6.50 12.63
N SER A 219 17.00 -6.90 13.01
CA SER A 219 16.09 -6.11 13.85
C SER A 219 16.31 -6.34 15.36
N VAL A 220 17.32 -7.15 15.75
CA VAL A 220 17.70 -7.34 17.15
C VAL A 220 18.19 -6.00 17.70
N HIS A 221 17.58 -5.52 18.78
CA HIS A 221 17.98 -4.25 19.40
C HIS A 221 19.34 -4.39 20.13
N PRO A 222 20.25 -3.38 20.09
CA PRO A 222 21.56 -3.44 20.75
C PRO A 222 21.53 -3.76 22.25
N GLU A 223 20.45 -3.45 22.95
CA GLU A 223 20.30 -3.81 24.37
C GLU A 223 20.22 -5.32 24.59
N ALA A 224 19.75 -6.07 23.58
CA ALA A 224 19.57 -7.51 23.61
C ALA A 224 20.77 -8.29 23.06
N TYR A 225 21.83 -7.61 22.61
CA TYR A 225 23.07 -8.28 22.13
C TYR A 225 23.68 -9.23 23.18
N PRO A 226 23.65 -8.94 24.50
CA PRO A 226 24.09 -9.90 25.50
C PRO A 226 23.33 -11.24 25.46
N VAL A 227 22.01 -11.21 25.15
CA VAL A 227 21.19 -12.43 25.03
C VAL A 227 21.68 -13.28 23.85
N VAL A 228 21.95 -12.65 22.70
CA VAL A 228 22.50 -13.37 21.54
C VAL A 228 23.86 -13.98 21.85
N ARG A 229 24.72 -13.27 22.60
CA ARG A 229 26.03 -13.80 23.03
C ARG A 229 25.89 -15.01 23.96
N GLN A 230 24.86 -15.06 24.81
CA GLN A 230 24.55 -16.22 25.64
C GLN A 230 24.01 -17.41 24.83
N ILE A 231 23.24 -17.14 23.77
CA ILE A 231 22.82 -18.17 22.82
C ILE A 231 24.03 -18.80 22.12
N LEU A 232 25.01 -17.98 21.71
CA LEU A 232 26.25 -18.44 21.08
C LEU A 232 27.10 -19.30 22.03
N SER A 233 27.23 -18.91 23.30
CA SER A 233 28.00 -19.70 24.27
C SER A 233 27.38 -21.07 24.54
N THR A 234 26.06 -21.20 24.41
CA THR A 234 25.34 -22.45 24.63
C THR A 234 25.37 -23.36 23.39
N THR A 235 25.26 -22.79 22.20
CA THR A 235 25.26 -23.54 20.93
C THR A 235 26.66 -24.00 20.52
N GLY A 236 27.70 -23.26 20.91
CA GLY A 236 29.08 -23.51 20.48
C GLY A 236 29.25 -23.18 19.00
N GLY A 237 29.86 -22.04 18.70
CA GLY A 237 30.06 -21.59 17.32
C GLY A 237 30.36 -20.09 17.24
N ASP A 238 30.48 -19.59 16.02
CA ASP A 238 30.54 -18.16 15.73
C ASP A 238 29.15 -17.63 15.32
N LEU A 239 28.98 -16.31 15.41
CA LEU A 239 27.70 -15.68 15.05
C LEU A 239 27.34 -15.90 13.57
N SER A 240 28.35 -15.91 12.70
CA SER A 240 28.20 -16.14 11.26
C SER A 240 27.62 -17.51 10.92
N SER A 241 27.98 -18.57 11.64
CA SER A 241 27.43 -19.92 11.41
C SER A 241 26.06 -20.14 12.04
N LEU A 242 25.70 -19.37 13.07
CA LEU A 242 24.38 -19.46 13.68
C LEU A 242 23.30 -18.75 12.85
N ILE A 243 23.63 -17.59 12.28
CA ILE A 243 22.70 -16.83 11.44
C ILE A 243 22.28 -17.68 10.23
N GLY A 244 20.96 -17.83 10.03
CA GLY A 244 20.40 -18.66 8.96
C GLY A 244 20.40 -20.16 9.23
N ASN A 245 21.00 -20.64 10.33
CA ASN A 245 20.99 -22.05 10.71
C ASN A 245 19.67 -22.42 11.40
N THR A 246 18.63 -22.61 10.59
CA THR A 246 17.28 -22.92 11.04
C THR A 246 17.23 -24.17 11.93
N THR A 247 18.02 -25.20 11.64
CA THR A 247 18.00 -26.45 12.42
C THR A 247 18.54 -26.22 13.84
N ALA A 248 19.67 -25.53 13.97
CA ALA A 248 20.24 -25.22 15.27
C ALA A 248 19.30 -24.29 16.07
N LEU A 249 18.82 -23.21 15.46
CA LEU A 249 17.97 -22.22 16.12
C LEU A 249 16.63 -22.80 16.61
N ARG A 250 16.00 -23.67 15.82
CA ARG A 250 14.73 -24.33 16.22
C ARG A 250 14.90 -25.42 17.28
N SER A 251 16.11 -25.93 17.47
CA SER A 251 16.41 -26.90 18.53
C SER A 251 16.54 -26.26 19.92
N LEU A 252 16.75 -24.94 19.95
CA LEU A 252 16.87 -24.16 21.18
C LEU A 252 15.52 -23.98 21.86
N ARG A 253 15.54 -24.00 23.19
CA ARG A 253 14.37 -23.65 24.01
C ARG A 253 14.46 -22.18 24.42
N PRO A 254 13.56 -21.31 23.95
CA PRO A 254 13.62 -19.88 24.26
C PRO A 254 13.63 -19.58 25.77
N GLU A 255 12.98 -20.41 26.57
CA GLU A 255 12.88 -20.26 28.03
C GLU A 255 14.25 -20.26 28.72
N GLN A 256 15.28 -20.87 28.11
CA GLN A 256 16.64 -20.93 28.66
C GLN A 256 17.39 -19.60 28.61
N PHE A 257 16.95 -18.66 27.77
CA PHE A 257 17.61 -17.38 27.54
C PHE A 257 16.80 -16.20 28.09
N VAL A 258 15.70 -16.47 28.80
CA VAL A 258 14.91 -15.45 29.48
C VAL A 258 15.72 -14.87 30.64
N THR A 259 15.70 -13.56 30.77
CA THR A 259 16.35 -12.82 31.87
C THR A 259 15.32 -11.99 32.63
N GLU A 260 15.73 -11.30 33.70
CA GLU A 260 14.87 -10.36 34.41
C GLU A 260 14.39 -9.20 33.51
N THR A 261 15.19 -8.83 32.51
CA THR A 261 14.91 -7.71 31.60
C THR A 261 14.25 -8.18 30.30
N PHE A 262 14.61 -9.36 29.79
CA PHE A 262 14.15 -9.87 28.50
C PHE A 262 13.28 -11.11 28.68
N GLY A 263 11.97 -10.92 28.48
CA GLY A 263 10.98 -12.00 28.57
C GLY A 263 10.97 -12.93 27.36
N LEU A 264 10.13 -13.96 27.45
CA LEU A 264 9.93 -14.97 26.41
C LEU A 264 9.61 -14.39 25.02
N PRO A 265 8.75 -13.36 24.85
CA PRO A 265 8.48 -12.79 23.53
C PRO A 265 9.74 -12.27 22.86
N THR A 266 10.55 -11.49 23.58
CA THR A 266 11.80 -10.90 23.06
C THR A 266 12.80 -11.97 22.63
N VAL A 267 12.98 -13.03 23.43
CA VAL A 267 13.88 -14.13 23.06
C VAL A 267 13.37 -14.87 21.82
N THR A 268 12.06 -15.09 21.73
CA THR A 268 11.44 -15.75 20.58
C THR A 268 11.65 -14.94 19.30
N ASP A 269 11.48 -13.61 19.39
CA ASP A 269 11.71 -12.69 18.27
C ASP A 269 13.19 -12.67 17.87
N ILE A 270 14.12 -12.68 18.84
CA ILE A 270 15.56 -12.78 18.55
C ILE A 270 15.89 -14.06 17.78
N LEU A 271 15.34 -15.21 18.19
CA LEU A 271 15.59 -16.48 17.49
C LEU A 271 15.01 -16.47 16.06
N ALA A 272 13.81 -15.92 15.88
CA ALA A 272 13.20 -15.76 14.57
C ALA A 272 14.02 -14.82 13.67
N GLU A 273 14.57 -13.74 14.25
CA GLU A 273 15.41 -12.78 13.56
C GLU A 273 16.78 -13.38 13.18
N LEU A 274 17.39 -14.20 14.05
CA LEU A 274 18.61 -14.93 13.72
C LEU A 274 18.38 -15.99 12.62
N GLU A 275 17.16 -16.53 12.49
CA GLU A 275 16.80 -17.45 11.40
C GLU A 275 16.81 -16.72 10.05
N LYS A 276 16.31 -15.48 10.01
CA LYS A 276 16.27 -14.64 8.79
C LYS A 276 16.47 -13.16 9.14
N PRO A 277 17.72 -12.69 9.25
CA PRO A 277 18.00 -11.31 9.66
C PRO A 277 17.47 -10.28 8.68
N GLY A 278 16.89 -9.21 9.20
CA GLY A 278 16.40 -8.09 8.43
C GLY A 278 15.30 -8.48 7.44
N ARG A 279 14.51 -9.52 7.76
CA ARG A 279 13.46 -10.02 6.88
C ARG A 279 12.52 -8.89 6.48
N ASP A 280 12.47 -8.63 5.18
CA ASP A 280 11.54 -7.67 4.62
C ASP A 280 10.09 -8.19 4.80
N PRO A 281 9.19 -7.45 5.48
CA PRO A 281 7.80 -7.85 5.64
C PRO A 281 6.97 -7.65 4.36
N ARG A 282 7.50 -6.95 3.35
CA ARG A 282 6.80 -6.66 2.10
C ARG A 282 6.64 -7.95 1.28
N PRO A 283 5.53 -8.12 0.55
CA PRO A 283 5.34 -9.27 -0.33
C PRO A 283 6.37 -9.25 -1.47
N ALA A 284 6.66 -10.43 -2.01
CA ALA A 284 7.44 -10.53 -3.24
C ALA A 284 6.73 -9.79 -4.38
N PHE A 285 7.52 -9.05 -5.15
CA PHE A 285 7.03 -8.23 -6.25
C PHE A 285 6.39 -9.10 -7.36
N LYS A 286 5.22 -8.66 -7.87
CA LYS A 286 4.47 -9.31 -8.96
C LYS A 286 3.99 -8.26 -9.94
N THR A 287 4.06 -8.54 -11.24
CA THR A 287 3.62 -7.64 -12.31
C THR A 287 2.22 -8.00 -12.81
N ALA A 288 1.40 -7.00 -13.11
CA ALA A 288 0.13 -7.15 -13.82
C ALA A 288 0.34 -7.13 -15.33
N THR A 289 -0.40 -7.94 -16.06
CA THR A 289 -0.38 -7.98 -17.53
C THR A 289 -1.77 -7.64 -18.04
N PHE A 290 -1.97 -6.41 -18.53
CA PHE A 290 -3.23 -6.00 -19.14
C PHE A 290 -3.46 -6.75 -20.46
N ALA A 291 -4.73 -7.01 -20.79
CA ALA A 291 -5.09 -7.69 -22.04
C ALA A 291 -5.02 -6.72 -23.23
N ASP A 292 -4.40 -7.17 -24.33
CA ASP A 292 -4.24 -6.39 -25.55
C ASP A 292 -5.59 -6.07 -26.24
N GLY A 293 -5.76 -4.82 -26.67
CA GLY A 293 -6.87 -4.39 -27.55
C GLY A 293 -8.18 -3.95 -26.86
N VAL A 294 -8.22 -3.83 -25.53
CA VAL A 294 -9.40 -3.36 -24.78
C VAL A 294 -9.14 -1.97 -24.22
N GLU A 295 -9.34 -0.91 -25.01
CA GLU A 295 -8.90 0.46 -24.67
C GLU A 295 -10.02 1.34 -24.14
N LYS A 296 -11.23 1.18 -24.67
CA LYS A 296 -12.39 2.01 -24.36
C LYS A 296 -13.51 1.16 -23.75
N LEU A 297 -14.45 1.82 -23.09
CA LEU A 297 -15.65 1.18 -22.56
C LEU A 297 -16.42 0.38 -23.63
N GLY A 298 -16.39 0.82 -24.89
CA GLY A 298 -17.03 0.14 -26.01
C GLY A 298 -16.35 -1.15 -26.46
N ASP A 299 -15.10 -1.40 -26.05
CA ASP A 299 -14.37 -2.62 -26.40
C ASP A 299 -14.68 -3.76 -25.44
N LEU A 300 -15.26 -3.44 -24.27
CA LEU A 300 -15.64 -4.42 -23.27
C LEU A 300 -16.87 -5.21 -23.69
N LYS A 301 -16.75 -6.53 -23.61
CA LYS A 301 -17.87 -7.44 -23.77
C LYS A 301 -18.11 -8.20 -22.46
N PRO A 302 -19.38 -8.37 -22.04
CA PRO A 302 -19.71 -9.30 -20.97
C PRO A 302 -19.07 -10.68 -21.22
N GLY A 303 -18.40 -11.22 -20.21
CA GLY A 303 -17.71 -12.50 -20.23
C GLY A 303 -16.19 -12.43 -20.34
N MET A 304 -15.63 -11.28 -20.76
CA MET A 304 -14.18 -11.10 -20.84
C MET A 304 -13.53 -11.24 -19.46
N THR A 305 -12.39 -11.95 -19.41
CA THR A 305 -11.53 -11.99 -18.22
C THR A 305 -10.33 -11.09 -18.47
N LEU A 306 -10.10 -10.16 -17.55
CA LEU A 306 -9.07 -9.14 -17.63
C LEU A 306 -8.28 -9.13 -16.32
N GLU A 307 -7.00 -8.80 -16.38
CA GLU A 307 -6.26 -8.39 -15.19
C GLU A 307 -6.51 -6.90 -14.96
N GLY A 308 -6.76 -6.54 -13.72
CA GLY A 308 -6.95 -5.17 -13.28
C GLY A 308 -6.30 -4.93 -11.93
N VAL A 309 -6.13 -3.66 -11.59
CA VAL A 309 -5.56 -3.25 -10.31
C VAL A 309 -6.67 -2.68 -9.44
N VAL A 310 -6.78 -3.15 -8.20
CA VAL A 310 -7.75 -2.61 -7.24
C VAL A 310 -7.36 -1.15 -6.95
N THR A 311 -8.21 -0.20 -7.30
CA THR A 311 -7.97 1.23 -7.04
C THR A 311 -8.38 1.59 -5.62
N ASN A 312 -9.52 1.06 -5.16
CA ASN A 312 -10.10 1.38 -3.87
C ASN A 312 -10.97 0.24 -3.32
N VAL A 313 -11.03 0.11 -2.00
CA VAL A 313 -11.87 -0.87 -1.30
C VAL A 313 -12.86 -0.13 -0.39
N ALA A 314 -14.14 -0.23 -0.74
CA ALA A 314 -15.26 0.32 0.01
C ALA A 314 -15.94 -0.77 0.86
N ALA A 315 -16.80 -0.37 1.79
CA ALA A 315 -17.53 -1.33 2.63
C ALA A 315 -18.47 -2.27 1.84
N PHE A 316 -18.90 -1.85 0.65
CA PHE A 316 -19.84 -2.60 -0.20
C PHE A 316 -19.16 -3.32 -1.38
N GLY A 317 -17.84 -3.20 -1.54
CA GLY A 317 -17.14 -3.80 -2.69
C GLY A 317 -15.76 -3.19 -2.93
N ALA A 318 -15.14 -3.55 -4.05
CA ALA A 318 -13.87 -3.02 -4.50
C ALA A 318 -13.99 -2.43 -5.90
N PHE A 319 -13.31 -1.32 -6.13
CA PHE A 319 -13.15 -0.70 -7.43
C PHE A 319 -11.87 -1.22 -8.07
N VAL A 320 -11.97 -1.67 -9.32
CA VAL A 320 -10.86 -2.26 -10.06
C VAL A 320 -10.72 -1.51 -11.37
N ASP A 321 -9.53 -0.97 -11.58
CA ASP A 321 -9.11 -0.43 -12.86
C ASP A 321 -8.66 -1.56 -13.77
N ILE A 322 -9.47 -1.83 -14.79
CA ILE A 322 -9.17 -2.77 -15.89
C ILE A 322 -8.58 -2.03 -17.10
N GLY A 323 -8.24 -0.75 -16.91
CA GLY A 323 -7.57 0.13 -17.85
C GLY A 323 -8.50 1.04 -18.65
N VAL A 324 -9.84 0.88 -18.66
CA VAL A 324 -10.73 1.63 -19.58
C VAL A 324 -11.08 3.06 -19.13
N HIS A 325 -10.23 3.70 -18.32
CA HIS A 325 -10.42 5.02 -17.70
C HIS A 325 -11.69 5.15 -16.84
N GLN A 326 -12.30 4.02 -16.49
CA GLN A 326 -13.47 3.93 -15.66
C GLN A 326 -13.35 2.68 -14.79
N ASP A 327 -13.36 2.89 -13.48
CA ASP A 327 -13.28 1.79 -12.53
C ASP A 327 -14.53 0.91 -12.63
N GLY A 328 -14.31 -0.39 -12.66
CA GLY A 328 -15.36 -1.37 -12.51
C GLY A 328 -15.59 -1.71 -11.05
N LEU A 329 -16.85 -1.88 -10.67
CA LEU A 329 -17.23 -2.24 -9.30
C LEU A 329 -17.35 -3.77 -9.19
N VAL A 330 -16.57 -4.34 -8.28
CA VAL A 330 -16.78 -5.69 -7.75
C VAL A 330 -17.57 -5.57 -6.45
N HIS A 331 -18.83 -6.01 -6.46
CA HIS A 331 -19.65 -6.01 -5.25
C HIS A 331 -19.11 -6.99 -4.19
N VAL A 332 -19.36 -6.76 -2.90
CA VAL A 332 -18.85 -7.60 -1.80
C VAL A 332 -19.17 -9.09 -1.96
N SER A 333 -20.35 -9.42 -2.49
CA SER A 333 -20.77 -10.80 -2.77
C SER A 333 -20.04 -11.46 -3.94
N ALA A 334 -19.41 -10.65 -4.80
CA ALA A 334 -18.67 -11.07 -5.98
C ALA A 334 -17.14 -11.11 -5.72
N LEU A 335 -16.68 -10.79 -4.50
CA LEU A 335 -15.27 -10.79 -4.13
C LEU A 335 -14.71 -12.20 -3.87
N SER A 336 -15.52 -13.10 -3.32
CA SER A 336 -15.11 -14.46 -2.97
C SER A 336 -16.26 -15.46 -3.11
N LYS A 337 -15.92 -16.75 -3.22
CA LYS A 337 -16.87 -17.86 -3.12
C LYS A 337 -17.39 -18.05 -1.70
N THR A 338 -16.64 -17.61 -0.69
CA THR A 338 -17.01 -17.64 0.73
C THR A 338 -17.65 -16.34 1.17
N PHE A 339 -18.39 -16.37 2.29
CA PHE A 339 -18.98 -15.16 2.86
C PHE A 339 -17.89 -14.17 3.29
N VAL A 340 -17.95 -12.95 2.76
CA VAL A 340 -17.03 -11.85 3.04
C VAL A 340 -17.72 -10.87 3.98
N LYS A 341 -17.17 -10.71 5.20
CA LYS A 341 -17.70 -9.74 6.17
C LYS A 341 -17.19 -8.33 5.88
N ASP A 342 -15.90 -8.20 5.57
CA ASP A 342 -15.28 -6.94 5.13
C ASP A 342 -14.50 -7.20 3.82
N PRO A 343 -14.80 -6.46 2.74
CA PRO A 343 -14.01 -6.49 1.50
C PRO A 343 -12.49 -6.39 1.70
N ARG A 344 -12.03 -5.68 2.74
CA ARG A 344 -10.61 -5.45 3.03
C ARG A 344 -9.85 -6.71 3.47
N ASP A 345 -10.57 -7.74 3.90
CA ASP A 345 -9.97 -9.03 4.24
C ASP A 345 -9.60 -9.84 2.99
N VAL A 346 -10.21 -9.51 1.83
CA VAL A 346 -10.07 -10.27 0.58
C VAL A 346 -9.17 -9.55 -0.42
N VAL A 347 -9.32 -8.23 -0.54
CA VAL A 347 -8.56 -7.42 -1.48
C VAL A 347 -8.09 -6.13 -0.83
N LYS A 348 -6.94 -5.64 -1.29
CA LYS A 348 -6.34 -4.36 -0.89
C LYS A 348 -6.16 -3.47 -2.11
N SER A 349 -6.22 -2.16 -1.90
CA SER A 349 -5.85 -1.20 -2.95
C SER A 349 -4.42 -1.47 -3.42
N GLY A 350 -4.23 -1.53 -4.73
CA GLY A 350 -2.98 -1.92 -5.39
C GLY A 350 -2.88 -3.40 -5.76
N ASP A 351 -3.79 -4.26 -5.29
CA ASP A 351 -3.76 -5.67 -5.65
C ASP A 351 -4.04 -5.88 -7.13
N VAL A 352 -3.21 -6.70 -7.77
CA VAL A 352 -3.43 -7.17 -9.14
C VAL A 352 -4.37 -8.37 -9.09
N VAL A 353 -5.55 -8.22 -9.68
CA VAL A 353 -6.62 -9.23 -9.64
C VAL A 353 -7.11 -9.59 -11.04
N LYS A 354 -7.48 -10.86 -11.22
CA LYS A 354 -8.21 -11.31 -12.41
C LYS A 354 -9.69 -11.14 -12.17
N VAL A 355 -10.33 -10.34 -13.01
CA VAL A 355 -11.75 -10.02 -12.95
C VAL A 355 -12.44 -10.44 -14.23
N LYS A 356 -13.71 -10.84 -14.11
CA LYS A 356 -14.59 -11.12 -15.23
C LYS A 356 -15.62 -10.01 -15.37
N VAL A 357 -15.83 -9.53 -16.59
CA VAL A 357 -16.84 -8.51 -16.91
C VAL A 357 -18.22 -9.16 -16.89
N LEU A 358 -19.10 -8.71 -15.98
CA LEU A 358 -20.49 -9.17 -15.92
C LEU A 358 -21.40 -8.33 -16.80
N GLU A 359 -21.30 -7.01 -16.68
CA GLU A 359 -22.18 -6.06 -17.36
C GLU A 359 -21.42 -4.77 -17.67
N VAL A 360 -21.74 -4.17 -18.82
CA VAL A 360 -21.19 -2.87 -19.27
C VAL A 360 -22.36 -1.98 -19.65
N ASP A 361 -22.61 -0.93 -18.86
CA ASP A 361 -23.59 0.11 -19.14
C ASP A 361 -22.86 1.31 -19.77
N ILE A 362 -22.87 1.37 -21.11
CA ILE A 362 -22.22 2.43 -21.88
C ILE A 362 -22.88 3.80 -21.60
N PRO A 363 -24.22 3.95 -21.62
CA PRO A 363 -24.87 5.22 -21.30
C PRO A 363 -24.49 5.81 -19.94
N ARG A 364 -24.39 4.95 -18.90
CA ARG A 364 -24.07 5.40 -17.53
C ARG A 364 -22.58 5.33 -17.18
N LYS A 365 -21.73 4.87 -18.10
CA LYS A 365 -20.30 4.62 -17.86
C LYS A 365 -20.05 3.74 -16.63
N ARG A 366 -20.79 2.64 -16.50
CA ARG A 366 -20.65 1.70 -15.37
C ARG A 366 -20.21 0.34 -15.86
N ILE A 367 -19.30 -0.28 -15.11
CA ILE A 367 -18.80 -1.63 -15.38
C ILE A 367 -19.00 -2.45 -14.11
N SER A 368 -19.67 -3.59 -14.24
CA SER A 368 -19.83 -4.55 -13.16
C SER A 368 -18.87 -5.71 -13.37
N LEU A 369 -18.08 -5.99 -12.34
CA LEU A 369 -17.00 -6.98 -12.36
C LEU A 369 -17.23 -8.03 -11.28
N THR A 370 -16.67 -9.22 -11.47
CA THR A 370 -16.62 -10.28 -10.45
C THR A 370 -15.20 -10.86 -10.35
N LEU A 371 -14.76 -11.18 -9.12
CA LEU A 371 -13.55 -11.98 -8.87
C LEU A 371 -13.83 -13.49 -8.97
N ARG A 372 -15.10 -13.88 -9.02
CA ARG A 372 -15.53 -15.26 -9.20
C ARG A 372 -15.61 -15.59 -10.69
N LEU A 373 -14.53 -16.13 -11.23
CA LEU A 373 -14.39 -16.42 -12.66
C LEU A 373 -15.45 -17.40 -13.20
N ASP A 374 -15.98 -18.26 -12.33
CA ASP A 374 -16.99 -19.28 -12.65
C ASP A 374 -18.42 -18.73 -12.71
N ASP A 375 -18.66 -17.47 -12.35
CA ASP A 375 -20.01 -16.90 -12.37
C ASP A 375 -20.54 -16.82 -13.82
N GLU A 376 -21.75 -17.30 -14.02
CA GLU A 376 -22.48 -17.19 -15.29
C GLU A 376 -22.91 -15.74 -15.53
N LEU A 377 -22.96 -15.33 -16.80
CA LEU A 377 -23.36 -13.97 -17.15
C LEU A 377 -24.85 -13.76 -16.86
N PRO A 378 -25.23 -12.60 -16.28
CA PRO A 378 -26.62 -12.27 -16.09
C PRO A 378 -27.34 -12.25 -17.44
N THR A 379 -28.43 -13.02 -17.55
CA THR A 379 -29.25 -13.06 -18.77
C THR A 379 -30.06 -11.76 -18.86
N PRO A 380 -30.11 -11.07 -20.03
CA PRO A 380 -30.87 -9.82 -20.15
C PRO A 380 -32.37 -10.05 -19.86
N GLY A 381 -32.90 -9.44 -18.80
CA GLY A 381 -34.34 -9.42 -18.51
C GLY A 381 -34.80 -10.03 -17.18
N GLN A 382 -33.93 -10.53 -16.30
CA GLN A 382 -34.33 -10.93 -14.95
C GLN A 382 -34.02 -9.84 -13.91
N PRO A 383 -35.01 -9.40 -13.11
CA PRO A 383 -34.73 -8.54 -11.96
C PRO A 383 -33.87 -9.30 -10.96
N SER A 384 -32.77 -8.69 -10.51
CA SER A 384 -31.97 -9.16 -9.40
C SER A 384 -32.81 -9.18 -8.12
N GLN A 385 -33.25 -10.38 -7.70
CA GLN A 385 -33.90 -10.55 -6.41
C GLN A 385 -32.90 -10.33 -5.27
N PRO A 386 -33.22 -9.49 -4.27
CA PRO A 386 -32.46 -9.46 -3.02
C PRO A 386 -32.59 -10.81 -2.32
N GLY A 387 -31.47 -11.34 -1.84
CA GLY A 387 -31.35 -12.67 -1.23
C GLY A 387 -32.50 -13.02 -0.29
N GLY A 388 -33.33 -13.97 -0.72
CA GLY A 388 -34.40 -14.56 0.08
C GLY A 388 -33.82 -15.44 1.18
N ARG A 389 -34.04 -15.02 2.43
CA ARG A 389 -33.86 -15.82 3.64
C ARG A 389 -34.54 -17.18 3.46
N ARG A 390 -33.77 -18.26 3.60
CA ARG A 390 -34.30 -19.59 3.89
C ARG A 390 -34.83 -19.56 5.31
N ASP A 391 -36.14 -19.36 5.46
CA ASP A 391 -36.80 -19.60 6.74
C ASP A 391 -37.35 -21.03 6.76
N ASN A 392 -36.83 -21.78 7.71
CA ASN A 392 -37.10 -23.17 7.94
C ASN A 392 -38.20 -23.22 9.00
N ASN A 393 -39.47 -23.47 8.65
CA ASN A 393 -40.36 -24.04 9.66
C ASN A 393 -41.51 -24.86 9.08
N ARG A 394 -41.51 -26.13 9.50
CA ARG A 394 -42.60 -27.09 9.33
C ARG A 394 -43.69 -26.80 10.36
N GLY A 395 -44.93 -26.99 9.93
CA GLY A 395 -45.95 -27.63 10.76
C GLY A 395 -47.09 -26.74 11.26
N GLY A 396 -48.32 -27.17 10.93
CA GLY A 396 -49.45 -27.06 11.85
C GLY A 396 -50.65 -26.20 11.38
N GLY A 397 -51.68 -26.89 10.89
CA GLY A 397 -53.07 -26.66 11.30
C GLY A 397 -53.77 -25.34 10.96
N ARG A 398 -54.67 -25.41 9.97
CA ARG A 398 -55.94 -24.62 9.96
C ARG A 398 -56.80 -25.01 11.19
N PRO A 399 -57.69 -24.16 11.74
CA PRO A 399 -58.81 -23.62 10.95
C PRO A 399 -59.42 -22.22 11.33
N GLN A 400 -60.26 -21.75 10.39
CA GLN A 400 -61.49 -20.95 10.52
C GLN A 400 -61.55 -19.57 11.23
N GLN A 401 -61.74 -18.53 10.39
CA GLN A 401 -63.01 -17.81 10.16
C GLN A 401 -63.87 -17.38 11.38
N GLN A 402 -63.92 -16.06 11.66
CA GLN A 402 -65.11 -15.21 11.90
C GLN A 402 -64.63 -13.89 12.55
N ALA A 403 -64.73 -12.77 11.87
CA ALA A 403 -65.89 -11.89 11.76
C ALA A 403 -65.94 -10.81 12.87
N ARG A 404 -66.02 -9.57 12.36
CA ARG A 404 -66.94 -8.50 12.80
C ARG A 404 -66.53 -7.53 13.92
N THR A 405 -66.41 -6.29 13.43
CA THR A 405 -67.00 -5.02 13.92
C THR A 405 -66.33 -4.18 15.00
N ASN A 406 -66.05 -2.95 14.56
CA ASN A 406 -66.35 -1.65 15.19
C ASN A 406 -66.18 -1.48 16.70
N ASN A 407 -65.13 -0.70 17.02
CA ASN A 407 -65.24 0.65 17.57
C ASN A 407 -66.54 0.98 18.31
N ASN A 408 -66.46 1.09 19.64
CA ASN A 408 -66.65 2.39 20.31
C ASN A 408 -66.17 2.39 21.77
N SER A 409 -65.88 3.61 22.25
CA SER A 409 -65.83 4.09 23.64
C SER A 409 -64.52 4.01 24.45
N ARG A 410 -63.81 5.16 24.43
CA ARG A 410 -63.41 6.01 25.56
C ARG A 410 -63.17 5.33 26.93
N ARG A 411 -61.94 5.43 27.45
CA ARG A 411 -61.63 6.19 28.69
C ARG A 411 -60.13 6.26 29.00
N ASP A 412 -59.79 7.36 29.66
CA ASP A 412 -58.49 7.83 30.12
C ASP A 412 -57.57 6.79 30.79
N ASN A 413 -56.25 6.93 30.58
CA ASN A 413 -55.36 7.22 31.69
C ASN A 413 -53.95 7.66 31.24
N ASN A 414 -53.67 8.93 31.54
CA ASN A 414 -52.44 9.49 32.09
C ASN A 414 -51.23 8.53 32.25
N ARG A 415 -50.11 8.84 31.56
CA ARG A 415 -48.73 8.57 32.00
C ARG A 415 -47.72 9.28 31.09
N THR A 416 -47.25 10.44 31.57
CA THR A 416 -45.87 10.95 31.54
C THR A 416 -44.89 10.32 30.52
N ASP A 417 -44.62 11.06 29.44
CA ASP A 417 -43.42 10.90 28.62
C ASP A 417 -42.40 12.01 28.95
N ASN A 418 -41.34 11.62 29.65
CA ASN A 418 -40.07 12.33 29.69
C ASN A 418 -39.20 11.72 28.57
N ALA A 419 -39.24 12.33 27.37
CA ALA A 419 -38.32 12.00 26.29
C ALA A 419 -37.19 13.03 26.27
N ALA A 420 -36.00 12.60 26.68
CA ALA A 420 -34.76 13.35 26.53
C ALA A 420 -34.43 13.51 25.03
N ALA A 421 -34.80 14.67 24.47
CA ALA A 421 -34.32 15.12 23.18
C ALA A 421 -32.91 15.70 23.34
N GLY A 422 -31.97 15.15 22.58
CA GLY A 422 -30.55 15.46 22.66
C GLY A 422 -30.19 16.92 22.33
N SER A 423 -29.11 17.37 22.98
CA SER A 423 -28.52 18.71 23.04
C SER A 423 -28.22 19.43 21.72
N MET A 424 -28.44 18.80 20.57
CA MET A 424 -28.14 19.38 19.26
C MET A 424 -29.34 20.12 18.65
N ALA A 425 -30.57 19.66 18.91
CA ALA A 425 -31.78 20.32 18.41
C ALA A 425 -32.03 21.68 19.09
N GLU A 426 -31.60 21.82 20.35
CA GLU A 426 -31.74 23.06 21.12
C GLU A 426 -30.68 24.10 20.74
N ALA A 427 -29.48 23.67 20.34
CA ALA A 427 -28.43 24.55 19.83
C ALA A 427 -28.80 25.19 18.48
N LEU A 428 -29.44 24.43 17.58
CA LEU A 428 -29.88 24.92 16.27
C LEU A 428 -31.02 25.95 16.37
N ARG A 429 -31.91 25.81 17.36
CA ARG A 429 -32.95 26.81 17.65
C ARG A 429 -32.39 28.11 18.23
N ARG A 430 -31.34 28.03 19.06
CA ARG A 430 -30.66 29.22 19.60
C ARG A 430 -29.83 29.96 18.57
N ALA A 431 -29.39 29.29 17.50
CA ALA A 431 -28.65 29.89 16.39
C ALA A 431 -29.56 30.58 15.33
N GLY A 432 -30.86 30.71 15.58
CA GLY A 432 -31.76 31.54 14.76
C GLY A 432 -32.29 30.87 13.48
N PHE A 433 -32.00 29.60 13.24
CA PHE A 433 -32.60 28.87 12.13
C PHE A 433 -34.02 28.41 12.51
N LYS A 434 -35.03 29.02 11.89
CA LYS A 434 -36.39 28.48 11.84
C LYS A 434 -36.46 27.59 10.59
N GLY A 435 -36.76 26.30 10.80
CA GLY A 435 -37.03 25.35 9.72
C GLY A 435 -38.27 25.74 8.94
#